data_AF-A0A0K6GDI9-F1
#
_entry.id   AF-A0A0K6GDI9-F1
#
_cell.length_a   1.000
_cell.length_b   1.000
_cell.length_c   1.000
_cell.angle_alpha   90.00
_cell.angle_beta   90.00
_cell.angle_gamma   90.00
#
_symmetry.space_group_name_H-M   'P 1'
#
loop_
_entity.id
_entity.type
_entity.pdbx_description
1 polymer ?
#
loop_
_entity_poly.entity_id
_entity_poly.type
_entity_poly.pdbx_seq_one_letter_code
_entity_poly.pdbx_strand_id
1 'polypeptide(L)'
;MISSHGRSRPSSYSDEDSWDDREAFRERAIREHLEREHKIRTDPQAAKEELLKVREYLNEDAVENRYNYPDFATHLKGGKARSDAEQDRFLKNCNQQLKSYQSRLDRIPTHNDSDLEGLKERIGMGIDNYRGKVTTATNRTSR
;
A
#
# COMPACT_ATOMS: atom_id res chain seq x y z
N MET A 1 23.88 48.98 -44.06
CA MET A 1 24.73 49.04 -42.85
C MET A 1 23.87 48.61 -41.67
N ILE A 2 24.30 47.55 -40.98
CA ILE A 2 23.56 46.85 -39.94
C ILE A 2 24.10 47.37 -38.60
N SER A 3 23.26 47.99 -37.79
CA SER A 3 23.54 48.25 -36.37
C SER A 3 22.49 47.54 -35.53
N SER A 4 22.92 46.41 -34.99
CA SER A 4 22.42 45.78 -33.77
C SER A 4 22.33 46.79 -32.64
N HIS A 5 21.37 46.67 -31.71
CA HIS A 5 21.55 46.95 -30.27
C HIS A 5 20.33 46.42 -29.49
N GLY A 6 20.62 45.47 -28.59
CA GLY A 6 20.03 45.36 -27.25
C GLY A 6 18.54 45.06 -27.11
N ARG A 7 18.19 43.78 -27.02
CA ARG A 7 17.11 43.33 -26.12
C ARG A 7 17.67 42.28 -25.18
N SER A 8 18.23 42.73 -24.06
CA SER A 8 18.49 41.89 -22.90
C SER A 8 17.15 41.38 -22.37
N ARG A 9 16.92 40.07 -22.50
CA ARG A 9 15.91 39.37 -21.70
C ARG A 9 16.51 39.22 -20.30
N PRO A 10 15.89 39.75 -19.23
CA PRO A 10 16.23 39.31 -17.89
C PRO A 10 15.77 37.86 -17.75
N SER A 11 16.75 36.96 -17.77
CA SER A 11 16.63 35.60 -17.28
C SER A 11 16.81 35.65 -15.76
N SER A 12 15.71 35.65 -15.03
CA SER A 12 15.70 35.40 -13.60
C SER A 12 14.73 34.26 -13.32
N TYR A 13 15.17 33.05 -13.63
CA TYR A 13 14.73 31.87 -12.90
C TYR A 13 15.56 31.86 -11.61
N SER A 14 15.02 32.45 -10.56
CA SER A 14 15.53 32.27 -9.20
C SER A 14 14.89 30.99 -8.66
N ASP A 15 15.47 29.84 -8.99
CA ASP A 15 15.22 28.55 -8.32
C ASP A 15 15.96 28.51 -6.96
N GLU A 16 15.73 29.52 -6.12
CA GLU A 16 16.26 29.56 -4.74
C GLU A 16 15.13 29.52 -3.70
N ASP A 17 13.92 29.07 -4.10
CA ASP A 17 12.87 28.73 -3.15
C ASP A 17 12.96 27.26 -2.71
N SER A 18 13.50 27.13 -1.50
CA SER A 18 12.95 26.30 -0.43
C SER A 18 13.39 24.84 -0.34
N TRP A 19 14.68 24.66 -0.02
CA TRP A 19 15.15 23.45 0.66
C TRP A 19 14.65 23.39 2.11
N ASP A 20 14.50 24.53 2.79
CA ASP A 20 14.06 24.62 4.19
C ASP A 20 12.61 24.17 4.42
N ASP A 21 11.65 24.51 3.54
CA ASP A 21 10.26 24.05 3.73
C ASP A 21 10.10 22.55 3.45
N ARG A 22 10.94 21.98 2.58
CA ARG A 22 10.95 20.53 2.31
C ARG A 22 11.49 19.75 3.50
N GLU A 23 12.49 20.28 4.20
CA GLU A 23 13.05 19.67 5.39
C GLU A 23 12.06 19.76 6.57
N ALA A 24 11.47 20.93 6.81
CA ALA A 24 10.44 21.12 7.83
C ALA A 24 9.21 20.22 7.61
N PHE A 25 8.79 20.01 6.34
CA PHE A 25 7.71 19.08 6.01
C PHE A 25 8.06 17.63 6.35
N ARG A 26 9.28 17.18 6.02
CA ARG A 26 9.75 15.83 6.34
C ARG A 26 9.81 15.60 7.84
N GLU A 27 10.36 16.54 8.60
CA GLU A 27 10.44 16.44 10.05
C GLU A 27 9.06 16.34 10.70
N ARG A 28 8.10 17.15 10.23
CA ARG A 28 6.71 17.07 10.70
C ARG A 28 6.10 15.70 10.43
N ALA A 29 6.25 15.18 9.20
CA ALA A 29 5.73 13.87 8.83
C ALA A 29 6.33 12.72 9.67
N ILE A 30 7.64 12.79 9.97
CA ILE A 30 8.31 11.80 10.83
C ILE A 30 7.76 11.88 12.25
N ARG A 31 7.61 13.08 12.81
CA ARG A 31 7.08 13.27 14.17
C ARG A 31 5.66 12.73 14.30
N GLU A 32 4.78 13.09 13.37
CA GLU A 32 3.39 12.61 13.34
C GLU A 32 3.34 11.08 13.23
N HIS A 33 4.24 10.48 12.44
CA HIS A 33 4.34 9.02 12.34
C HIS A 33 4.73 8.38 13.67
N LEU A 34 5.78 8.89 14.33
CA LEU A 34 6.25 8.38 15.63
C LEU A 34 5.19 8.54 16.72
N GLU A 35 4.49 9.67 16.76
CA GLU A 35 3.40 9.91 17.70
C GLU A 35 2.25 8.93 17.50
N ARG A 36 1.88 8.65 16.23
CA ARG A 36 0.87 7.65 15.91
C ARG A 36 1.30 6.25 16.31
N GLU A 37 2.54 5.86 16.03
CA GLU A 37 3.08 4.55 16.43
C GLU A 37 3.08 4.40 17.94
N HIS A 38 3.51 5.43 18.67
CA HIS A 38 3.46 5.47 20.12
C HIS A 38 2.02 5.29 20.62
N LYS A 39 1.06 6.02 20.06
CA LYS A 39 -0.36 5.93 20.43
C LYS A 39 -0.90 4.50 20.22
N ILE A 40 -0.66 3.90 19.05
CA ILE A 40 -1.06 2.50 18.76
C ILE A 40 -0.47 1.54 19.81
N ARG A 41 0.76 1.80 20.26
CA ARG A 41 1.47 0.99 21.27
C ARG A 41 0.94 1.11 22.68
N THR A 42 0.29 2.20 23.03
CA THR A 42 -0.15 2.47 24.42
C THR A 42 -1.65 2.48 24.61
N ASP A 43 -2.41 2.68 23.53
CA ASP A 43 -3.87 2.85 23.55
C ASP A 43 -4.55 1.68 22.80
N PRO A 44 -5.28 0.80 23.50
CA PRO A 44 -6.02 -0.30 22.88
C PRO A 44 -7.04 0.16 21.83
N GLN A 45 -7.66 1.33 22.02
CA GLN A 45 -8.62 1.86 21.05
C GLN A 45 -7.92 2.29 19.76
N ALA A 46 -6.73 2.90 19.86
CA ALA A 46 -5.92 3.23 18.69
C ALA A 46 -5.42 1.97 17.95
N ALA A 47 -5.04 0.92 18.69
CA ALA A 47 -4.69 -0.36 18.08
C ALA A 47 -5.89 -1.00 17.33
N LYS A 48 -7.09 -0.95 17.93
CA LYS A 48 -8.32 -1.40 17.29
C LYS A 48 -8.60 -0.66 15.98
N GLU A 49 -8.48 0.66 15.99
CA GLU A 49 -8.67 1.48 14.78
C GLU A 49 -7.66 1.10 13.69
N GLU A 50 -6.40 0.85 14.04
CA GLU A 50 -5.40 0.42 13.05
C GLU A 50 -5.70 -0.98 12.51
N LEU A 51 -6.14 -1.94 13.35
CA LEU A 51 -6.60 -3.25 12.88
C LEU A 51 -7.76 -3.12 11.90
N LEU A 52 -8.74 -2.27 12.20
CA LEU A 52 -9.87 -2.00 11.31
C LEU A 52 -9.43 -1.39 9.98
N LYS A 53 -8.45 -0.47 9.99
CA LYS A 53 -7.87 0.07 8.75
C LYS A 53 -7.16 -1.01 7.93
N VAL A 54 -6.41 -1.90 8.55
CA VAL A 54 -5.79 -3.04 7.83
C VAL A 54 -6.87 -3.90 7.17
N ARG A 55 -7.97 -4.18 7.89
CA ARG A 55 -9.11 -4.93 7.35
C ARG A 55 -9.78 -4.22 6.17
N GLU A 56 -9.99 -2.91 6.28
CA GLU A 56 -10.59 -2.09 5.24
C GLU A 56 -9.73 -2.10 3.97
N TYR A 57 -8.43 -1.79 4.08
CA TYR A 57 -7.51 -1.83 2.95
C TYR A 57 -7.39 -3.22 2.32
N LEU A 58 -7.41 -4.28 3.14
CA LEU A 58 -7.42 -5.65 2.62
C LEU A 58 -8.68 -5.92 1.80
N ASN A 59 -9.85 -5.45 2.25
CA ASN A 59 -11.11 -5.64 1.52
C ASN A 59 -11.15 -4.82 0.23
N GLU A 60 -10.67 -3.58 0.26
CA GLU A 60 -10.54 -2.72 -0.93
C GLU A 60 -9.63 -3.37 -1.97
N ASP A 61 -8.44 -3.82 -1.55
CA ASP A 61 -7.50 -4.55 -2.39
C ASP A 61 -8.13 -5.83 -2.96
N ALA A 62 -8.90 -6.56 -2.15
CA ALA A 62 -9.57 -7.77 -2.60
C ALA A 62 -10.63 -7.52 -3.66
N VAL A 63 -11.34 -6.38 -3.58
CA VAL A 63 -12.30 -5.95 -4.59
C VAL A 63 -11.57 -5.50 -5.86
N GLU A 64 -10.52 -4.69 -5.72
CA GLU A 64 -9.74 -4.18 -6.84
C GLU A 64 -9.07 -5.32 -7.62
N ASN A 65 -8.40 -6.24 -6.91
CA ASN A 65 -7.72 -7.40 -7.47
C ASN A 65 -8.66 -8.58 -7.75
N ARG A 66 -9.96 -8.43 -7.47
CA ARG A 66 -11.01 -9.40 -7.80
C ARG A 66 -10.80 -10.80 -7.18
N TYR A 67 -10.22 -10.92 -5.98
CA TYR A 67 -9.96 -12.23 -5.35
C TYR A 67 -11.21 -13.09 -5.13
N ASN A 68 -12.41 -12.51 -5.23
CA ASN A 68 -13.68 -13.22 -5.14
C ASN A 68 -14.03 -14.02 -6.41
N TYR A 69 -13.31 -13.80 -7.51
CA TYR A 69 -13.55 -14.48 -8.78
C TYR A 69 -12.50 -15.58 -9.02
N PRO A 70 -12.91 -16.76 -9.52
CA PRO A 70 -11.97 -17.87 -9.78
C PRO A 70 -10.96 -17.56 -10.89
N ASP A 71 -11.28 -16.61 -11.77
CA ASP A 71 -10.51 -16.19 -12.93
C ASP A 71 -9.76 -14.86 -12.71
N PHE A 72 -9.64 -14.41 -11.46
CA PHE A 72 -9.03 -13.11 -11.12
C PHE A 72 -7.62 -12.94 -11.67
N ALA A 73 -6.86 -14.05 -11.78
CA ALA A 73 -5.51 -14.08 -12.32
C ALA A 73 -5.48 -14.02 -13.85
N THR A 74 -6.49 -14.57 -14.53
CA THR A 74 -6.49 -14.72 -15.98
C THR A 74 -7.15 -13.56 -16.71
N HIS A 75 -8.13 -12.88 -16.11
CA HIS A 75 -8.85 -11.79 -16.78
C HIS A 75 -8.76 -10.44 -16.04
N LEU A 76 -8.61 -9.38 -16.82
CA LEU A 76 -8.73 -7.99 -16.36
C LEU A 76 -10.18 -7.65 -15.98
N LYS A 77 -10.39 -6.47 -15.36
CA LYS A 77 -11.71 -5.96 -14.93
C LYS A 77 -12.71 -5.71 -16.09
N GLY A 78 -12.35 -6.01 -17.34
CA GLY A 78 -13.23 -5.95 -18.51
C GLY A 78 -13.33 -7.28 -19.29
N GLY A 79 -12.92 -8.41 -18.69
CA GLY A 79 -13.00 -9.72 -19.33
C GLY A 79 -11.90 -10.02 -20.36
N LYS A 80 -11.01 -9.06 -20.66
CA LYS A 80 -9.83 -9.30 -21.50
C LYS A 80 -8.85 -10.22 -20.77
N ALA A 81 -8.39 -11.26 -21.46
CA ALA A 81 -7.37 -12.17 -20.94
C ALA A 81 -6.02 -11.43 -20.77
N ARG A 82 -5.33 -11.73 -19.68
CA ARG A 82 -3.93 -11.34 -19.46
C ARG A 82 -3.03 -12.27 -20.27
N SER A 83 -1.93 -11.73 -20.78
CA SER A 83 -0.80 -12.56 -21.21
C SER A 83 -0.13 -13.23 -20.02
N ASP A 84 0.62 -14.31 -20.26
CA ASP A 84 1.33 -15.03 -19.19
C ASP A 84 2.26 -14.11 -18.40
N ALA A 85 2.98 -13.23 -19.08
CA ALA A 85 3.87 -12.25 -18.44
C ALA A 85 3.10 -11.23 -17.57
N GLU A 86 1.92 -10.79 -17.99
CA GLU A 86 1.06 -9.91 -17.20
C GLU A 86 0.47 -10.64 -16.00
N GLN A 87 0.06 -11.90 -16.18
CA GLN A 87 -0.45 -12.74 -15.11
C GLN A 87 0.61 -12.99 -14.03
N ASP A 88 1.83 -13.33 -14.41
CA ASP A 88 2.93 -13.53 -13.48
C ASP A 88 3.27 -12.25 -12.69
N ARG A 89 3.34 -11.10 -13.37
CA ARG A 89 3.57 -9.80 -12.71
C ARG A 89 2.45 -9.46 -11.75
N PHE A 90 1.20 -9.69 -12.16
CA PHE A 90 0.02 -9.48 -11.34
C PHE A 90 0.05 -10.35 -10.09
N LEU A 91 0.28 -11.66 -10.21
CA LEU A 91 0.34 -12.58 -9.08
C LEU A 91 1.49 -12.26 -8.12
N LYS A 92 2.67 -11.85 -8.64
CA LYS A 92 3.78 -11.36 -7.81
C LYS A 92 3.38 -10.12 -7.02
N ASN A 93 2.69 -9.17 -7.65
CA ASN A 93 2.23 -7.96 -6.98
C ASN A 93 1.20 -8.26 -5.88
N CYS A 94 0.20 -9.09 -6.17
CA CYS A 94 -0.78 -9.55 -5.17
C CYS A 94 -0.08 -10.20 -3.96
N ASN A 95 0.91 -11.08 -4.20
CA ASN A 95 1.65 -11.72 -3.12
C ASN A 95 2.43 -10.69 -2.28
N GLN A 96 3.04 -9.68 -2.92
CA GLN A 96 3.76 -8.62 -2.23
C GLN A 96 2.81 -7.75 -1.38
N GLN A 97 1.64 -7.39 -1.89
CA GLN A 97 0.62 -6.65 -1.15
C GLN A 97 0.13 -7.44 0.07
N LEU A 98 -0.17 -8.73 -0.09
CA LEU A 98 -0.59 -9.61 1.01
C LEU A 98 0.51 -9.77 2.08
N LYS A 99 1.79 -9.81 1.70
CA LYS A 99 2.91 -9.78 2.67
C LYS A 99 3.00 -8.45 3.43
N SER A 100 2.73 -7.33 2.75
CA SER A 100 2.68 -6.02 3.37
C SER A 100 1.56 -5.94 4.41
N TYR A 101 0.35 -6.41 4.07
CA TYR A 101 -0.76 -6.48 5.02
C TYR A 101 -0.45 -7.37 6.22
N GLN A 102 0.14 -8.54 6.01
CA GLN A 102 0.57 -9.40 7.12
C GLN A 102 1.57 -8.69 8.03
N SER A 103 2.58 -8.03 7.45
CA SER A 103 3.60 -7.32 8.22
C SER A 103 3.00 -6.16 9.03
N ARG A 104 2.01 -5.45 8.48
CA ARG A 104 1.28 -4.40 9.21
C ARG A 104 0.45 -4.98 10.34
N LEU A 105 -0.28 -6.06 10.08
CA LEU A 105 -1.09 -6.77 11.06
C LEU A 105 -0.23 -7.23 12.26
N ASP A 106 0.91 -7.86 11.99
CA ASP A 106 1.78 -8.43 13.02
C ASP A 106 2.34 -7.36 13.97
N ARG A 107 2.62 -6.15 13.46
CA ARG A 107 3.16 -5.02 14.23
C ARG A 107 2.15 -4.37 15.17
N ILE A 108 0.86 -4.56 14.97
CA ILE A 108 -0.17 -3.93 15.81
C ILE A 108 -0.29 -4.74 17.11
N PRO A 109 -0.07 -4.12 18.28
CA PRO A 109 -0.23 -4.80 19.56
C PRO A 109 -1.71 -4.99 19.89
N THR A 110 -2.00 -6.07 20.59
CA THR A 110 -3.35 -6.47 21.02
C THR A 110 -3.60 -6.16 22.49
N HIS A 111 -2.58 -5.72 23.23
CA HIS A 111 -2.71 -5.30 24.64
C HIS A 111 -3.24 -6.39 25.58
N ASN A 112 -3.09 -7.67 25.22
CA ASN A 112 -3.72 -8.82 25.89
C ASN A 112 -5.26 -8.73 25.94
N ASP A 113 -5.85 -7.91 25.06
CA ASP A 113 -7.29 -7.81 24.89
C ASP A 113 -7.78 -8.93 23.97
N SER A 114 -8.68 -9.77 24.48
CA SER A 114 -9.19 -10.94 23.74
C SER A 114 -9.95 -10.55 22.47
N ASP A 115 -10.63 -9.41 22.46
CA ASP A 115 -11.37 -8.96 21.28
C ASP A 115 -10.42 -8.49 20.19
N LEU A 116 -9.31 -7.84 20.56
CA LEU A 116 -8.27 -7.43 19.63
C LEU A 116 -7.51 -8.63 19.06
N GLU A 117 -7.19 -9.63 19.89
CA GLU A 117 -6.62 -10.90 19.42
C GLU A 117 -7.55 -11.56 18.40
N GLY A 118 -8.84 -11.75 18.74
CA GLY A 118 -9.80 -12.36 17.83
C GLY A 118 -10.06 -11.52 16.57
N LEU A 119 -9.91 -10.20 16.61
CA LEU A 119 -9.94 -9.35 15.41
C LEU A 119 -8.69 -9.57 14.56
N LYS A 120 -7.50 -9.57 15.17
CA LYS A 120 -6.22 -9.78 14.49
C LYS A 120 -6.19 -11.13 13.79
N GLU A 121 -6.61 -12.20 14.47
CA GLU A 121 -6.72 -13.55 13.90
C GLU A 121 -7.66 -13.59 12.69
N ARG A 122 -8.85 -12.98 12.78
CA ARG A 122 -9.81 -12.94 11.65
C ARG A 122 -9.25 -12.24 10.42
N ILE A 123 -8.50 -11.16 10.62
CA ILE A 123 -7.82 -10.47 9.51
C ILE A 123 -6.73 -11.37 8.93
N GLY A 124 -5.92 -12.02 9.79
CA GLY A 124 -4.88 -12.96 9.37
C GLY A 124 -5.43 -14.11 8.53
N MET A 125 -6.53 -14.74 8.96
CA MET A 125 -7.23 -15.77 8.18
C MET A 125 -7.67 -15.26 6.79
N GLY A 126 -8.12 -14.00 6.69
CA GLY A 126 -8.46 -13.37 5.42
C GLY A 126 -7.25 -13.26 4.48
N ILE A 127 -6.10 -12.81 5.01
CA ILE A 127 -4.85 -12.69 4.27
C ILE A 127 -4.39 -14.07 3.77
N ASP A 128 -4.40 -15.09 4.64
CA ASP A 128 -3.98 -16.44 4.29
C ASP A 128 -4.89 -17.09 3.25
N ASN A 129 -6.20 -16.85 3.33
CA ASN A 129 -7.14 -17.29 2.30
C ASN A 129 -6.82 -16.70 0.93
N TYR A 130 -6.56 -15.39 0.85
CA TYR A 130 -6.17 -14.75 -0.42
C TYR A 130 -4.80 -15.23 -0.91
N ARG A 131 -3.84 -15.45 0.00
CA ARG A 131 -2.53 -16.01 -0.34
C ARG A 131 -2.68 -17.40 -0.95
N GLY A 132 -3.52 -18.27 -0.38
CA GLY A 132 -3.83 -19.59 -0.93
C GLY A 132 -4.39 -19.53 -2.37
N LYS A 133 -5.25 -18.53 -2.66
CA LYS A 133 -5.76 -18.30 -4.02
C LYS A 133 -4.66 -17.90 -4.99
N VAL A 134 -3.78 -16.97 -4.60
CA VAL A 134 -2.64 -16.52 -5.42
C VAL A 134 -1.67 -17.67 -5.71
N THR A 135 -1.32 -18.47 -4.69
CA THR A 135 -0.46 -19.65 -4.86
C THR A 135 -1.09 -20.68 -5.81
N THR A 136 -2.39 -20.95 -5.64
CA THR A 136 -3.11 -21.88 -6.52
C THR A 136 -3.11 -21.41 -7.98
N ALA A 137 -3.31 -20.11 -8.21
CA ALA A 137 -3.26 -19.53 -9.55
C ALA A 137 -1.85 -19.60 -10.17
N THR A 138 -0.81 -19.36 -9.37
CA THR A 138 0.60 -19.43 -9.81
C THR A 138 0.99 -20.85 -10.22
N ASN A 139 0.54 -21.87 -9.48
CA ASN A 139 0.85 -23.26 -9.81
C ASN A 139 0.14 -23.75 -11.09
N ARG A 140 -0.95 -23.08 -11.51
CA ARG A 140 -1.65 -23.40 -12.77
C ARG A 140 -0.94 -22.83 -14.00
N THR A 141 -0.24 -21.70 -13.88
CA THR A 141 0.49 -21.08 -15.00
C THR A 141 1.85 -21.73 -15.25
N SER A 142 2.41 -22.41 -14.25
CA SER A 142 3.71 -23.08 -14.37
C SER A 142 3.63 -24.50 -14.99
N ARG A 143 2.43 -24.93 -15.43
CA ARG A 143 2.18 -26.22 -16.08
C ARG A 143 1.91 -26.04 -17.56
#